data_AF-A0A0R3SKF8-F1
#
_entry.id   AF-A0A0R3SKF8-F1
#
_cell.length_a   1.000
_cell.length_b   1.000
_cell.length_c   1.000
_cell.angle_alpha   90.00
_cell.angle_beta   90.00
_cell.angle_gamma   90.00
#
_symmetry.space_group_name_H-M   'P 1'
#
loop_
_entity.id
_entity.type
_entity.pdbx_description
1 polymer ?
#
loop_
_entity_poly.entity_id
_entity_poly.type
_entity_poly.pdbx_seq_one_letter_code
_entity_poly.pdbx_strand_id
1 'polypeptide(L)'
;LPKISVLLSMTVESEDYLPDLKLLKFHLPQKYLHDLPDYFVNTATIQKDSTFELDPPQDVYGKLTLVSPEKASLVLKFRPPASHPELINSFTFEFSNQNEKIIYKIKNDGVNTSIDERHIITRSHLIHVQENPGIALEIFPQNNFTYPGNYTVTVYTNDAWQNKHIIPIIMPNFGKL
;
A
#
# COMPACT_ATOMS: atom_id res chain seq x y z
N LEU A 1 -19.55 11.71 11.43
CA LEU A 1 -19.18 11.30 12.80
C LEU A 1 -17.79 10.68 12.75
N PRO A 2 -16.90 10.97 13.72
CA PRO A 2 -15.57 10.34 13.76
C PRO A 2 -15.72 8.81 13.92
N LYS A 3 -15.06 8.03 13.07
CA LYS A 3 -15.00 6.56 13.20
C LYS A 3 -14.09 6.22 14.39
N ILE A 4 -14.67 5.74 15.49
CA ILE A 4 -13.89 5.21 16.61
C ILE A 4 -13.54 3.76 16.27
N SER A 5 -12.24 3.46 16.19
CA SER A 5 -11.74 2.10 16.00
C SER A 5 -11.05 1.65 17.29
N VAL A 6 -11.43 0.48 17.81
CA VAL A 6 -10.85 -0.10 19.04
C VAL A 6 -10.23 -1.44 18.70
N LEU A 7 -8.93 -1.60 18.99
CA LEU A 7 -8.26 -2.88 18.85
C LEU A 7 -8.54 -3.72 20.11
N LEU A 8 -9.13 -4.90 19.92
CA LEU A 8 -9.44 -5.84 20.99
C LEU A 8 -8.65 -7.12 20.77
N SER A 9 -8.00 -7.60 21.83
CA SER A 9 -7.36 -8.91 21.81
C SER A 9 -8.43 -10.00 21.79
N MET A 10 -8.30 -10.92 20.83
CA MET A 10 -9.15 -12.10 20.71
C MET A 10 -8.43 -13.33 21.26
N THR A 11 -9.15 -14.16 22.01
CA THR A 11 -8.73 -15.49 22.46
C THR A 11 -9.55 -16.55 21.75
N VAL A 12 -8.90 -17.64 21.34
CA VAL A 12 -9.57 -18.80 20.77
C VAL A 12 -9.99 -19.71 21.93
N GLU A 13 -11.28 -20.00 22.03
CA GLU A 13 -11.82 -21.03 22.94
C GLU A 13 -12.28 -22.23 22.09
N SER A 14 -12.01 -23.44 22.56
CA SER A 14 -12.58 -24.67 22.00
C SER A 14 -13.94 -24.89 22.62
N GLU A 15 -14.96 -25.10 21.79
CA GLU A 15 -16.32 -25.35 22.24
C GLU A 15 -16.68 -26.81 21.92
N ASP A 16 -16.94 -27.61 22.96
CA ASP A 16 -17.11 -29.07 22.84
C ASP A 16 -18.25 -29.49 21.89
N TYR A 17 -19.19 -28.58 21.61
CA TYR A 17 -20.37 -28.82 20.77
C TYR A 17 -20.16 -28.45 19.30
N LEU A 18 -19.08 -27.76 18.95
CA LEU A 18 -18.78 -27.33 17.57
C LEU A 18 -17.30 -27.61 17.24
N PRO A 19 -16.90 -28.89 17.11
CA PRO A 19 -15.49 -29.30 17.04
C PRO A 19 -14.71 -28.72 15.83
N ASP A 20 -15.42 -28.32 14.77
CA ASP A 20 -14.82 -27.75 13.55
C ASP A 20 -14.85 -26.20 13.53
N LEU A 21 -15.41 -25.56 14.56
CA LEU A 21 -15.50 -24.11 14.65
C LEU A 21 -14.66 -23.59 15.83
N LYS A 22 -13.90 -22.53 15.56
CA LYS A 22 -13.13 -21.83 16.58
C LYS A 22 -13.95 -20.67 17.11
N LEU A 23 -14.31 -20.70 18.40
CA LEU A 23 -14.96 -19.58 19.05
C LEU A 23 -13.93 -18.48 19.30
N LEU A 24 -14.13 -17.33 18.68
CA LEU A 24 -13.33 -16.12 18.93
C LEU A 24 -14.01 -15.29 20.00
N LYS A 25 -13.37 -15.19 21.16
CA LYS A 25 -13.85 -14.39 22.28
C LYS A 25 -12.99 -13.16 22.44
N PHE A 26 -13.61 -12.00 22.60
CA PHE A 26 -12.92 -10.77 22.96
C PHE A 26 -13.64 -10.12 24.14
N HIS A 27 -12.86 -9.41 24.96
CA HIS A 27 -13.40 -8.65 26.06
C HIS A 27 -13.51 -7.17 25.66
N LEU A 28 -14.73 -6.63 25.63
CA LEU A 28 -14.97 -5.22 25.39
C LEU A 28 -15.18 -4.51 26.74
N PRO A 29 -14.26 -3.60 27.16
CA PRO A 29 -14.42 -2.89 28.42
C PRO A 29 -15.74 -2.11 28.48
N GLN A 30 -16.41 -2.16 29.63
CA GLN A 30 -17.77 -1.62 29.81
C GLN A 30 -17.92 -0.12 29.46
N LYS A 31 -16.85 0.66 29.61
CA LYS A 31 -16.80 2.07 29.19
C LYS A 31 -17.07 2.29 27.69
N TYR A 32 -16.92 1.24 26.88
CA TYR A 32 -17.22 1.26 25.45
C TYR A 32 -18.59 0.69 25.12
N LEU A 33 -19.34 0.13 26.08
CA LEU A 33 -20.65 -0.48 25.85
C LEU A 33 -21.82 0.52 25.92
N HIS A 34 -21.63 1.66 26.59
CA HIS A 34 -22.65 2.71 26.63
C HIS A 34 -22.67 3.48 25.30
N ASP A 35 -23.83 3.53 24.68
CA ASP A 35 -24.14 4.30 23.46
C ASP A 35 -23.42 3.85 22.18
N LEU A 36 -23.04 2.57 22.06
CA LEU A 36 -22.52 2.04 20.79
C LEU A 36 -23.64 2.06 19.74
N PRO A 37 -23.49 2.84 18.64
CA PRO A 37 -24.35 2.67 17.47
C PRO A 37 -24.09 1.29 16.86
N ASP A 38 -24.95 0.86 15.94
CA ASP A 38 -24.74 -0.36 15.17
C ASP A 38 -23.28 -0.43 14.65
N TYR A 39 -22.58 -1.50 15.01
CA TYR A 39 -21.18 -1.68 14.69
C TYR A 39 -20.99 -2.97 13.89
N PHE A 40 -20.01 -2.94 12.98
CA PHE A 40 -19.56 -4.11 12.25
C PHE A 40 -18.28 -4.64 12.89
N VAL A 41 -18.25 -5.93 13.21
CA VAL A 41 -17.03 -6.58 13.70
C VAL A 41 -16.22 -7.06 12.50
N ASN A 42 -15.08 -6.42 12.25
CA ASN A 42 -14.10 -6.89 11.29
C ASN A 42 -13.00 -7.66 12.04
N THR A 43 -12.92 -8.97 11.81
CA THR A 43 -11.85 -9.80 12.36
C THR A 43 -10.71 -9.94 11.36
N ALA A 44 -9.50 -9.60 11.77
CA ALA A 44 -8.28 -9.91 11.03
C ALA A 44 -7.40 -10.83 11.89
N THR A 45 -6.95 -11.94 11.32
CA THR A 45 -6.00 -12.82 12.01
C THR A 45 -4.59 -12.31 11.74
N ILE A 46 -3.93 -11.74 12.74
CA ILE A 46 -2.52 -11.40 12.67
C ILE A 46 -1.73 -12.62 13.16
N GLN A 47 -1.42 -13.56 12.26
CA GLN A 47 -0.47 -14.63 12.58
C GLN A 47 0.94 -14.03 12.59
N LYS A 48 1.63 -14.19 13.72
CA LYS A 48 2.92 -13.54 13.98
C LYS A 48 4.05 -13.99 13.03
N ASP A 49 3.83 -15.04 12.24
CA ASP A 49 4.79 -15.62 11.28
C ASP A 49 4.13 -16.09 9.96
N SER A 50 2.89 -15.65 9.66
CA SER A 50 2.26 -16.01 8.38
C SER A 50 2.92 -15.25 7.23
N THR A 51 3.41 -15.99 6.23
CA THR A 51 3.88 -15.48 4.93
C THR A 51 2.69 -15.04 4.06
N PHE A 52 1.80 -14.20 4.58
CA PHE A 52 0.77 -13.62 3.73
C PHE A 52 1.43 -12.57 2.84
N GLU A 53 1.30 -12.77 1.53
CA GLU A 53 1.66 -11.76 0.55
C GLU A 53 0.45 -10.87 0.32
N LEU A 54 0.65 -9.56 0.46
CA LEU A 54 -0.38 -8.59 0.14
C LEU A 54 -0.42 -8.36 -1.36
N ASP A 55 -1.58 -7.91 -1.85
CA ASP A 55 -1.69 -7.51 -3.25
C ASP A 55 -0.74 -6.35 -3.54
N PRO A 56 -0.18 -6.28 -4.76
CA PRO A 56 0.64 -5.16 -5.19
C PRO A 56 -0.22 -3.89 -5.39
N PRO A 57 0.42 -2.71 -5.55
CA PRO A 57 -0.25 -1.49 -5.96
C PRO A 57 -1.19 -1.66 -7.17
N GLN A 58 -2.34 -1.00 -7.11
CA GLN A 58 -3.37 -0.97 -8.13
C GLN A 58 -3.28 0.31 -8.97
N ASP A 59 -3.95 0.33 -10.13
CA ASP A 59 -4.09 1.50 -10.99
C ASP A 59 -2.78 2.27 -11.17
N VAL A 60 -1.71 1.56 -11.56
CA VAL A 60 -0.40 2.16 -11.71
C VAL A 60 -0.25 2.73 -13.13
N TYR A 61 -0.18 4.05 -13.25
CA TYR A 61 -0.05 4.74 -14.53
C TYR A 61 0.99 5.85 -14.49
N GLY A 62 1.69 6.03 -15.59
CA GLY A 62 2.78 7.00 -15.72
C GLY A 62 2.39 8.22 -16.53
N LYS A 63 2.83 9.39 -16.09
CA LYS A 63 2.87 10.61 -16.87
C LYS A 63 4.33 10.93 -17.20
N LEU A 64 4.63 11.03 -18.50
CA LEU A 64 5.95 11.45 -18.98
C LEU A 64 5.96 12.95 -19.27
N THR A 65 7.00 13.62 -18.82
CA THR A 65 7.26 15.02 -19.11
C THR A 65 8.59 15.13 -19.86
N LEU A 66 8.56 15.70 -21.06
CA LEU A 66 9.78 15.87 -21.85
C LEU A 66 10.75 16.83 -21.13
N VAL A 67 11.98 16.40 -20.91
CA VAL A 67 13.06 17.21 -20.32
C VAL A 67 14.01 17.69 -21.42
N SER A 68 14.26 16.85 -22.43
CA SER A 68 15.01 17.19 -23.63
C SER A 68 14.51 16.33 -24.80
N PRO A 69 14.95 16.58 -26.06
CA PRO A 69 14.56 15.75 -27.21
C PRO A 69 14.87 14.25 -27.04
N GLU A 70 15.82 13.92 -26.16
CA GLU A 70 16.28 12.55 -25.92
C GLU A 70 15.85 12.00 -24.55
N LYS A 71 15.29 12.83 -23.66
CA LYS A 71 15.02 12.44 -22.26
C LYS A 71 13.66 12.93 -21.75
N ALA A 72 12.99 12.09 -20.98
CA ALA A 72 11.81 12.44 -20.20
C ALA A 72 11.97 12.14 -18.72
N SER A 73 11.31 12.93 -17.87
CA SER A 73 11.04 12.58 -16.49
C SER A 73 9.70 11.85 -16.40
N LEU A 74 9.60 10.94 -15.43
CA LEU A 74 8.40 10.14 -15.17
C LEU A 74 7.79 10.57 -13.84
N VAL A 75 6.47 10.65 -13.78
CA VAL A 75 5.71 10.63 -12.54
C VAL A 75 4.78 9.45 -12.62
N LEU A 76 4.86 8.54 -11.66
CA LEU A 76 3.94 7.41 -11.57
C LEU A 76 2.89 7.71 -10.52
N LYS A 77 1.63 7.44 -10.87
CA LYS A 77 0.50 7.44 -9.94
C LYS A 77 0.13 6.00 -9.64
N PHE A 78 -0.25 5.72 -8.41
CA PHE A 78 -0.71 4.40 -8.00
C PHE A 78 -1.78 4.51 -6.93
N ARG A 79 -2.53 3.44 -6.76
CA ARG A 79 -3.46 3.26 -5.66
C ARG A 79 -3.01 2.11 -4.76
N PRO A 80 -3.16 2.25 -3.44
CA PRO A 80 -2.96 1.13 -2.53
C PRO A 80 -3.95 0.01 -2.85
N PRO A 81 -3.60 -1.27 -2.63
CA PRO A 81 -4.53 -2.38 -2.78
C PRO A 81 -5.72 -2.23 -1.81
N ALA A 82 -6.84 -2.89 -2.09
CA ALA A 82 -8.01 -2.90 -1.19
C ALA A 82 -7.80 -3.74 0.10
N SER A 83 -6.60 -4.29 0.29
CA SER A 83 -6.22 -5.07 1.47
C SER A 83 -6.27 -4.23 2.75
N HIS A 84 -6.29 -4.90 3.90
CA HIS A 84 -6.43 -4.24 5.20
C HIS A 84 -5.27 -3.24 5.45
N PRO A 85 -5.54 -1.94 5.65
CA PRO A 85 -4.51 -0.89 5.74
C PRO A 85 -3.48 -1.14 6.83
N GLU A 86 -3.88 -1.78 7.93
CA GLU A 86 -2.99 -2.10 9.06
C GLU A 86 -1.89 -3.10 8.68
N LEU A 87 -2.12 -3.91 7.66
CA LEU A 87 -1.16 -4.89 7.17
C LEU A 87 -0.14 -4.28 6.21
N ILE A 88 -0.46 -3.14 5.57
CA ILE A 88 0.42 -2.50 4.61
C ILE A 88 1.47 -1.66 5.36
N ASN A 89 2.74 -2.04 5.25
CA ASN A 89 3.88 -1.41 5.91
C ASN A 89 4.79 -0.68 4.92
N SER A 90 4.83 -1.12 3.67
CA SER A 90 5.61 -0.45 2.62
C SER A 90 5.06 -0.70 1.22
N PHE A 91 5.39 0.24 0.31
CA PHE A 91 5.31 0.06 -1.13
C PHE A 91 6.71 0.17 -1.72
N THR A 92 7.07 -0.75 -2.58
CA THR A 92 8.38 -0.77 -3.24
C THR A 92 8.21 -0.69 -4.75
N PHE A 93 9.03 0.16 -5.37
CA PHE A 93 9.06 0.40 -6.80
C PHE A 93 10.51 0.21 -7.29
N GLU A 94 10.73 -0.77 -8.15
CA GLU A 94 12.03 -1.07 -8.75
C GLU A 94 11.99 -0.78 -10.25
N PHE A 95 12.79 0.18 -10.68
CA PHE A 95 12.91 0.57 -12.07
C PHE A 95 14.06 -0.18 -12.74
N SER A 96 13.79 -0.75 -13.91
CA SER A 96 14.83 -1.40 -14.72
C SER A 96 15.88 -0.41 -15.24
N ASN A 97 15.53 0.88 -15.28
CA ASN A 97 16.47 1.95 -15.59
C ASN A 97 17.40 2.17 -14.40
N GLN A 98 18.69 1.87 -14.56
CA GLN A 98 19.75 2.17 -13.59
C GLN A 98 19.57 1.53 -12.20
N ASN A 99 18.75 0.47 -12.10
CA ASN A 99 18.44 -0.25 -10.84
C ASN A 99 17.96 0.68 -9.72
N GLU A 100 17.22 1.72 -10.05
CA GLU A 100 16.63 2.62 -9.05
C GLU A 100 15.54 1.89 -8.26
N LYS A 101 15.62 1.98 -6.93
CA LYS A 101 14.66 1.39 -5.99
C LYS A 101 14.13 2.44 -5.04
N ILE A 102 12.81 2.63 -5.03
CA ILE A 102 12.11 3.59 -4.17
C ILE A 102 11.19 2.82 -3.22
N ILE A 103 11.30 3.10 -1.93
CA ILE A 103 10.51 2.43 -0.89
C ILE A 103 9.75 3.49 -0.09
N TYR A 104 8.43 3.48 -0.21
CA TYR A 104 7.56 4.27 0.66
C TYR A 104 7.20 3.46 1.89
N LYS A 105 7.46 4.01 3.08
CA LYS A 105 7.11 3.39 4.36
C LYS A 105 5.79 3.95 4.89
N ILE A 106 4.95 3.07 5.42
CA ILE A 106 3.72 3.44 6.12
C ILE A 106 4.07 3.68 7.59
N LYS A 107 3.66 4.82 8.14
CA LYS A 107 3.83 5.16 9.55
C LYS A 107 2.52 5.60 10.18
N ASN A 108 2.35 5.31 11.46
CA ASN A 108 1.25 5.85 12.24
C ASN A 108 1.37 7.38 12.35
N ASP A 109 0.22 8.04 12.37
CA ASP A 109 0.13 9.48 12.58
C ASP A 109 0.76 9.89 13.92
N GLY A 110 1.49 11.02 13.95
CA GLY A 110 2.10 11.56 15.17
C GLY A 110 3.42 10.92 15.61
N VAL A 111 3.96 9.95 14.87
CA VAL A 111 5.32 9.45 15.11
C VAL A 111 6.32 10.48 14.56
N ASN A 112 7.21 11.00 15.41
CA ASN A 112 8.29 11.92 14.99
C ASN A 112 9.10 11.30 13.84
N THR A 113 8.94 11.87 12.64
CA THR A 113 9.65 11.45 11.44
C THR A 113 10.99 12.19 11.37
N SER A 114 12.10 11.49 11.55
CA SER A 114 13.42 12.06 11.29
C SER A 114 13.67 12.19 9.78
N ILE A 115 13.77 13.43 9.29
CA ILE A 115 14.56 14.02 8.18
C ILE A 115 14.49 13.41 6.75
N ASP A 116 14.06 12.16 6.54
CA ASP A 116 13.87 11.61 5.19
C ASP A 116 12.37 11.48 4.86
N GLU A 117 11.67 12.62 4.89
CA GLU A 117 10.21 12.75 4.82
C GLU A 117 9.61 12.42 3.45
N ARG A 118 10.42 12.28 2.40
CA ARG A 118 9.92 12.18 1.01
C ARG A 118 9.24 10.85 0.69
N HIS A 119 9.56 9.79 1.42
CA HIS A 119 9.06 8.44 1.17
C HIS A 119 8.27 7.88 2.37
N ILE A 120 7.49 8.72 3.03
CA ILE A 120 6.62 8.32 4.13
C ILE A 120 5.17 8.62 3.74
N ILE A 121 4.30 7.64 3.92
CA ILE A 121 2.84 7.80 3.84
C ILE A 121 2.30 7.57 5.23
N THR A 122 1.49 8.50 5.74
CA THR A 122 0.83 8.28 7.03
C THR A 122 -0.30 7.26 6.89
N ARG A 123 -0.61 6.53 7.96
CA ARG A 123 -1.71 5.56 7.98
C ARG A 123 -3.04 6.22 7.63
N SER A 124 -3.32 7.40 8.17
CA SER A 124 -4.51 8.18 7.81
C SER A 124 -4.59 8.48 6.30
N HIS A 125 -3.47 8.86 5.67
CA HIS A 125 -3.43 9.15 4.24
C HIS A 125 -3.62 7.89 3.40
N LEU A 126 -2.99 6.77 3.78
CA LEU A 126 -3.22 5.47 3.14
C LEU A 126 -4.71 5.10 3.13
N ILE A 127 -5.36 5.16 4.30
CA ILE A 127 -6.79 4.84 4.44
C ILE A 127 -7.63 5.78 3.58
N HIS A 128 -7.32 7.08 3.59
CA HIS A 128 -8.04 8.07 2.80
C HIS A 128 -7.99 7.74 1.28
N VAL A 129 -6.83 7.36 0.75
CA VAL A 129 -6.68 7.00 -0.68
C VAL A 129 -7.37 5.66 -1.01
N GLN A 130 -7.39 4.71 -0.08
CA GLN A 130 -8.16 3.47 -0.22
C GLN A 130 -9.67 3.75 -0.31
N GLU A 131 -10.20 4.60 0.58
CA GLU A 131 -11.63 4.93 0.65
C GLU A 131 -12.11 5.83 -0.50
N ASN A 132 -11.20 6.56 -1.18
CA ASN A 132 -11.55 7.55 -2.21
C ASN A 132 -10.95 7.20 -3.58
N PRO A 133 -11.72 6.56 -4.49
CA PRO A 133 -11.25 6.12 -5.80
C PRO A 133 -10.67 7.19 -6.73
N GLY A 134 -11.08 8.45 -6.55
CA GLY A 134 -10.57 9.57 -7.35
C GLY A 134 -9.19 10.06 -6.94
N ILE A 135 -8.60 9.53 -5.87
CA ILE A 135 -7.30 9.96 -5.33
C ILE A 135 -6.26 8.87 -5.60
N ALA A 136 -5.07 9.29 -5.98
CA ALA A 136 -3.91 8.42 -6.18
C ALA A 136 -2.67 9.02 -5.51
N LEU A 137 -1.75 8.15 -5.10
CA LEU A 137 -0.44 8.53 -4.60
C LEU A 137 0.53 8.69 -5.77
N GLU A 138 1.48 9.61 -5.64
CA GLU A 138 2.47 9.91 -6.66
C GLU A 138 3.87 9.50 -6.21
N ILE A 139 4.66 8.97 -7.16
CA ILE A 139 6.07 8.69 -6.99
C ILE A 139 6.88 9.38 -8.08
N PHE A 140 8.08 9.80 -7.70
CA PHE A 140 8.96 10.60 -8.53
C PHE A 140 10.33 9.91 -8.62
N PRO A 141 10.55 9.07 -9.65
CA PRO A 141 11.86 8.56 -9.99
C PRO A 141 12.85 9.71 -10.17
N GLN A 142 14.04 9.55 -9.61
CA GLN A 142 15.12 10.52 -9.68
C GLN A 142 15.75 10.53 -11.07
N ASN A 143 15.79 9.37 -11.72
CA ASN A 143 16.44 9.23 -13.01
C ASN A 143 15.50 9.58 -14.18
N ASN A 144 16.08 10.24 -15.18
CA ASN A 144 15.41 10.46 -16.45
C ASN A 144 15.49 9.21 -17.34
N PHE A 145 14.50 9.07 -18.22
CA PHE A 145 14.37 7.98 -19.17
C PHE A 145 14.73 8.46 -20.58
N THR A 146 15.48 7.65 -21.32
CA THR A 146 15.96 7.99 -22.67
C THR A 146 14.99 7.50 -23.75
N TYR A 147 14.79 8.31 -24.79
CA TYR A 147 14.09 7.95 -26.03
C TYR A 147 15.05 7.48 -27.13
N PRO A 148 14.66 6.48 -27.95
CA PRO A 148 13.66 5.47 -27.64
C PRO A 148 14.18 4.51 -26.57
N GLY A 149 13.28 3.77 -25.91
CA GLY A 149 13.68 2.84 -24.87
C GLY A 149 12.53 2.01 -24.32
N ASN A 150 12.86 0.81 -23.86
CA ASN A 150 11.92 -0.09 -23.20
C ASN A 150 12.39 -0.32 -21.77
N TYR A 151 11.59 0.14 -20.82
CA TYR A 151 11.87 0.00 -19.39
C TYR A 151 10.69 -0.70 -18.72
N THR A 152 10.87 -1.08 -17.46
CA THR A 152 9.81 -1.64 -16.63
C THR A 152 9.89 -1.04 -15.24
N VAL A 153 8.75 -0.94 -14.58
CA VAL A 153 8.67 -0.75 -13.13
C VAL A 153 8.05 -2.00 -12.52
N THR A 154 8.73 -2.58 -11.53
CA THR A 154 8.22 -3.67 -10.71
C THR A 154 7.71 -3.10 -9.40
N VAL A 155 6.48 -3.43 -9.03
CA VAL A 155 5.81 -2.87 -7.86
C VAL A 155 5.26 -3.97 -6.96
N TYR A 156 5.42 -3.81 -5.65
CA TYR A 156 4.94 -4.77 -4.65
C TYR A 156 4.82 -4.12 -3.27
N THR A 157 4.10 -4.79 -2.37
CA THR A 157 3.88 -4.39 -0.97
C THR A 157 4.73 -5.23 -0.03
N ASN A 158 5.20 -4.67 1.10
CA ASN A 158 5.84 -5.42 2.20
C ASN A 158 6.96 -6.40 1.81
N ASP A 159 7.73 -6.12 0.76
CA ASP A 159 8.73 -7.06 0.23
C ASP A 159 8.18 -8.40 -0.29
N ALA A 160 6.88 -8.48 -0.59
CA ALA A 160 6.20 -9.59 -1.24
C ALA A 160 6.60 -9.71 -2.72
N TRP A 161 7.86 -10.08 -2.97
CA TRP A 161 8.43 -10.16 -4.32
C TRP A 161 7.75 -11.19 -5.24
N GLN A 162 7.13 -12.23 -4.67
CA GLN A 162 6.42 -13.23 -5.47
C GLN A 162 5.05 -12.71 -5.94
N ASN A 163 4.41 -11.80 -5.18
CA ASN A 163 3.17 -11.13 -5.55
C ASN A 163 3.38 -9.69 -6.03
N LYS A 164 4.03 -9.56 -7.18
CA LYS A 164 4.40 -8.27 -7.79
C LYS A 164 3.63 -7.99 -9.07
N HIS A 165 3.49 -6.72 -9.40
CA HIS A 165 3.10 -6.27 -10.73
C HIS A 165 4.31 -5.71 -11.48
N ILE A 166 4.45 -6.08 -12.76
CA ILE A 166 5.48 -5.55 -13.66
C ILE A 166 4.78 -4.75 -14.74
N ILE A 167 5.05 -3.45 -14.78
CA ILE A 167 4.42 -2.52 -15.72
C ILE A 167 5.46 -2.05 -16.74
N PRO A 168 5.20 -2.22 -18.05
CA PRO A 168 6.11 -1.72 -19.08
C PRO A 168 6.03 -0.19 -19.19
N ILE A 169 7.19 0.43 -19.40
CA ILE A 169 7.35 1.84 -19.69
C ILE A 169 7.98 1.93 -21.08
N ILE A 170 7.17 2.26 -22.07
CA ILE A 170 7.58 2.30 -23.48
C ILE A 170 7.85 3.75 -23.88
N MET A 171 9.10 4.07 -24.21
CA MET A 171 9.51 5.35 -24.74
C MET A 171 9.50 5.27 -26.27
N PRO A 172 8.50 5.87 -26.95
CA PRO A 172 8.36 5.78 -28.41
C PRO A 172 9.59 6.29 -29.16
N ASN A 173 9.84 5.71 -30.32
CA ASN A 173 10.81 6.23 -31.27
C ASN A 173 10.14 7.30 -32.14
N PHE A 174 10.56 8.55 -31.99
CA PHE A 174 10.11 9.68 -32.80
C PHE A 174 10.95 9.86 -34.08
N GLY A 175 11.54 8.78 -34.61
CA GLY A 175 12.36 8.82 -35.83
C GLY A 175 11.73 9.67 -36.93
N LYS A 176 12.59 10.35 -37.72
CA LYS A 176 12.20 11.37 -38.70
C LYS A 176 10.92 11.00 -39.46
N LEU A 177 9.85 11.77 -39.22
CA LEU A 177 8.76 11.95 -40.18
C LEU A 177 9.31 12.51 -41.49
#